data_AF-A0A354TC62-F1
#
_entry.id   AF-A0A354TC62-F1
#
_cell.length_a   1.000
_cell.length_b   1.000
_cell.length_c   1.000
_cell.angle_alpha   90.00
_cell.angle_beta   90.00
_cell.angle_gamma   90.00
#
_symmetry.space_group_name_H-M   'P 1'
#
loop_
_entity.id
_entity.type
_entity.pdbx_description
1 polymer ?
#
loop_
_entity_poly.entity_id
_entity_poly.type
_entity_poly.pdbx_seq_one_letter_code
_entity_poly.pdbx_strand_id
1 'polypeptide(L)'
;MFKNPSAKYQRFDPVSLPNRRWPSQTLSKAPIWCSVDLRDGNQALAVPMNVSQKLDMFDALVKCGFKEVEVGFPSASNTEFAFNRRLIEEKRIPDDVTIQ
;
A
#
# COMPACT_ATOMS: atom_id res chain seq x y z
N MET A 1 3.89 36.81 -12.02
CA MET A 1 4.73 35.64 -11.67
C MET A 1 5.64 36.05 -10.50
N PHE A 2 5.82 35.19 -9.48
CA PHE A 2 6.72 35.51 -8.37
C PHE A 2 8.16 35.70 -8.88
N LYS A 3 8.84 36.77 -8.45
CA LYS A 3 10.25 37.05 -8.83
C LYS A 3 11.22 35.99 -8.33
N ASN A 4 10.93 35.37 -7.19
CA ASN A 4 11.66 34.21 -6.69
C ASN A 4 10.68 33.14 -6.17
N PRO A 5 10.31 32.16 -7.01
CA PRO A 5 9.42 31.07 -6.60
C PRO A 5 10.00 30.20 -5.48
N SER A 6 11.32 30.19 -5.26
CA SER A 6 11.95 29.37 -4.22
C SER A 6 11.54 29.79 -2.80
N ALA A 7 11.18 31.07 -2.61
CA ALA A 7 10.74 31.59 -1.31
C ALA A 7 9.42 30.98 -0.80
N LYS A 8 8.68 30.27 -1.66
CA LYS A 8 7.46 29.53 -1.28
C LYS A 8 7.76 28.27 -0.47
N TYR A 9 8.99 27.77 -0.54
CA TYR A 9 9.38 26.50 0.03
C TYR A 9 10.42 26.74 1.11
N GLN A 10 10.16 26.18 2.29
CA GLN A 10 11.13 26.18 3.39
C GLN A 10 11.94 24.90 3.36
N ARG A 11 13.19 24.97 3.81
CA ARG A 11 14.01 23.77 4.00
C ARG A 11 13.41 22.90 5.11
N PHE A 12 13.64 21.59 5.03
CA PHE A 12 13.32 20.69 6.13
C PHE A 12 14.27 20.92 7.31
N ASP A 13 13.73 20.91 8.53
CA ASP A 13 14.53 21.08 9.74
C ASP A 13 15.25 19.76 10.12
N PRO A 14 16.56 19.79 10.42
CA PRO A 14 17.30 18.58 10.77
C PRO A 14 16.75 17.89 12.03
N VAL A 15 16.55 16.58 11.94
CA VAL A 15 16.14 15.76 13.09
C VAL A 15 17.39 15.38 13.92
N SER A 16 17.42 15.80 15.19
CA SER A 16 18.52 15.51 16.11
C SER A 16 18.41 14.09 16.67
N LEU A 17 19.21 13.18 16.09
CA LEU A 17 19.38 11.80 16.56
C LEU A 17 20.88 11.50 16.66
N PRO A 18 21.60 12.04 17.66
CA PRO A 18 23.06 11.99 17.74
C PRO A 18 23.59 10.56 17.87
N ASN A 19 22.84 9.67 18.52
CA ASN A 19 23.21 8.28 18.77
C ASN A 19 22.48 7.30 17.83
N ARG A 20 22.12 7.74 16.62
CA ARG A 20 21.46 6.87 15.63
C ARG A 20 22.35 5.68 15.29
N ARG A 21 21.79 4.47 15.29
CA ARG A 21 22.55 3.24 15.06
C ARG A 21 22.41 2.70 13.64
N TRP A 22 21.36 3.09 12.90
CA TRP A 22 21.11 2.58 11.55
C TRP A 22 22.28 2.72 10.55
N PRO A 23 23.19 3.73 10.64
CA PRO A 23 24.32 3.81 9.71
C PRO A 23 25.33 2.67 9.84
N SER A 24 25.38 1.99 10.99
CA SER A 24 26.34 0.90 11.25
C SER A 24 25.67 -0.48 11.24
N GLN A 25 24.42 -0.59 10.78
CA GLN A 25 23.67 -1.84 10.75
C GLN A 25 23.54 -2.33 9.31
N THR A 26 23.66 -3.64 9.12
CA THR A 26 23.38 -4.30 7.84
C THR A 26 22.13 -5.15 7.99
N LEU A 27 21.19 -5.02 7.06
CA LEU A 27 19.97 -5.83 7.07
C LEU A 27 20.31 -7.31 6.90
N SER A 28 19.80 -8.16 7.80
CA SER A 28 20.08 -9.61 7.81
C SER A 28 18.82 -10.48 7.63
N LYS A 29 17.64 -9.87 7.59
CA LYS A 29 16.35 -10.53 7.45
C LYS A 29 15.39 -9.66 6.66
N ALA A 30 14.46 -10.29 5.96
CA ALA A 30 13.35 -9.58 5.34
C ALA A 30 12.44 -8.96 6.42
N PRO A 31 11.87 -7.77 6.17
CA PRO A 31 10.81 -7.25 7.01
C PRO A 31 9.50 -8.01 6.75
N ILE A 32 8.49 -7.71 7.55
CA ILE A 32 7.11 -8.02 7.20
C ILE A 32 6.69 -7.04 6.10
N TRP A 33 6.11 -7.56 5.02
CA TRP A 33 5.67 -6.78 3.88
C TRP A 33 4.14 -6.66 3.88
N CYS A 34 3.65 -5.43 3.78
CA CYS A 34 2.26 -5.13 3.48
C CYS A 34 2.19 -4.49 2.10
N SER A 35 1.43 -5.10 1.18
CA SER A 35 1.14 -4.52 -0.13
C SER A 35 -0.09 -3.64 -0.05
N VAL A 36 0.00 -2.43 -0.60
CA VAL A 36 -1.09 -1.44 -0.62
C VAL A 36 -1.59 -1.16 -2.04
N ASP A 37 -1.18 -1.99 -3.01
CA ASP A 37 -1.43 -1.81 -4.43
C ASP A 37 -2.92 -1.74 -4.77
N LEU A 38 -3.75 -2.52 -4.06
CA LEU A 38 -5.19 -2.61 -4.28
C LEU A 38 -5.97 -1.40 -3.74
N ARG A 39 -5.40 -0.60 -2.82
CA ARG A 39 -6.05 0.60 -2.27
C ARG A 39 -5.28 1.86 -2.62
N ASP A 40 -4.11 2.07 -2.04
CA ASP A 40 -3.30 3.29 -2.23
C ASP A 40 -2.78 3.38 -3.68
N GLY A 41 -2.29 2.26 -4.22
CA GLY A 41 -1.89 2.17 -5.62
C GLY A 41 -3.06 2.41 -6.57
N ASN A 42 -4.20 1.77 -6.33
CA ASN A 42 -5.41 1.94 -7.12
C ASN A 42 -5.92 3.39 -7.14
N GLN A 43 -5.80 4.12 -6.03
CA GLN A 43 -6.23 5.52 -5.92
C GLN A 43 -5.38 6.47 -6.79
N ALA A 44 -4.13 6.10 -7.09
CA ALA A 44 -3.24 6.90 -7.93
C ALA A 44 -3.47 6.70 -9.44
N LEU A 45 -4.29 5.73 -9.85
CA LEU A 45 -4.56 5.45 -11.26
C LEU A 45 -5.51 6.48 -11.87
N ALA A 46 -5.21 6.92 -13.09
CA ALA A 46 -6.12 7.77 -13.87
C ALA A 46 -7.45 7.05 -14.18
N VAL A 47 -7.39 5.73 -14.39
CA VAL A 47 -8.55 4.84 -14.52
C VAL A 47 -8.41 3.77 -13.43
N PRO A 48 -9.24 3.82 -12.36
CA PRO A 48 -9.20 2.83 -11.30
C PRO A 48 -9.46 1.41 -11.80
N MET A 49 -8.86 0.43 -11.12
CA MET A 49 -9.09 -0.99 -11.40
C MET A 49 -10.55 -1.35 -11.20
N ASN A 50 -11.08 -2.13 -12.13
CA ASN A 50 -12.35 -2.83 -11.93
C ASN A 50 -12.15 -4.06 -11.01
N VAL A 51 -13.26 -4.68 -10.59
CA VAL A 51 -13.22 -5.83 -9.66
C VAL A 51 -12.41 -7.01 -10.20
N SER A 52 -12.45 -7.30 -11.51
CA SER A 52 -11.67 -8.39 -12.11
C SER A 52 -10.17 -8.12 -12.01
N GLN A 53 -9.76 -6.90 -12.37
CA GLN A 53 -8.34 -6.50 -12.29
C GLN A 53 -7.83 -6.51 -10.85
N LYS A 54 -8.68 -6.16 -9.88
CA LYS A 54 -8.34 -6.27 -8.46
C LYS A 54 -8.16 -7.73 -8.01
N LEU A 55 -9.01 -8.64 -8.49
CA LEU A 55 -8.84 -10.07 -8.21
C LEU A 55 -7.53 -10.59 -8.81
N ASP A 56 -7.22 -10.23 -10.06
CA ASP A 56 -5.96 -10.63 -10.71
C ASP A 56 -4.73 -10.11 -9.94
N MET A 57 -4.78 -8.85 -9.46
CA MET A 57 -3.71 -8.27 -8.65
C MET A 57 -3.60 -8.95 -7.28
N PHE A 58 -4.72 -9.23 -6.60
CA PHE A 58 -4.71 -9.96 -5.33
C PHE A 58 -4.07 -11.34 -5.48
N ASP A 59 -4.49 -12.10 -6.50
CA ASP A 59 -3.95 -13.43 -6.80
C ASP A 59 -2.45 -13.37 -7.11
N ALA A 60 -1.99 -12.35 -7.83
CA ALA A 60 -0.58 -12.12 -8.10
C ALA A 60 0.23 -11.82 -6.81
N LEU A 61 -0.28 -10.97 -5.92
CA LEU A 61 0.38 -10.62 -4.66
C LEU A 61 0.49 -11.84 -3.73
N VAL A 62 -0.59 -12.60 -3.60
CA VAL A 62 -0.59 -13.85 -2.83
C VAL A 62 0.41 -14.85 -3.41
N LYS A 63 0.44 -15.00 -4.75
CA LYS A 63 1.41 -15.89 -5.43
C LYS A 63 2.86 -15.45 -5.23
N CYS A 64 3.12 -14.14 -5.14
CA CYS A 64 4.44 -13.60 -4.79
C CYS A 64 4.85 -13.86 -3.34
N GLY A 65 3.90 -14.19 -2.46
CA GLY A 65 4.15 -14.52 -1.05
C GLY A 65 3.87 -13.40 -0.06
N PHE A 66 3.16 -12.33 -0.45
CA PHE A 66 2.69 -11.32 0.50
C PHE A 66 1.71 -11.94 1.51
N LYS A 67 1.86 -11.56 2.78
CA LYS A 67 1.02 -12.05 3.89
C LYS A 67 0.12 -10.96 4.48
N GLU A 68 0.40 -9.70 4.18
CA GLU A 68 -0.45 -8.57 4.51
C GLU A 68 -0.79 -7.81 3.21
N VAL A 69 -2.08 -7.60 2.94
CA VAL A 69 -2.56 -6.93 1.73
C VAL A 69 -3.71 -5.98 2.07
N GLU A 70 -3.55 -4.68 1.81
CA GLU A 70 -4.62 -3.68 1.95
C GLU A 70 -5.56 -3.76 0.75
N VAL A 71 -6.82 -4.15 0.99
CA VAL A 71 -7.75 -4.55 -0.08
C VAL A 71 -8.71 -3.46 -0.53
N GLY A 72 -8.85 -2.38 0.23
CA GLY A 72 -9.71 -1.27 -0.18
C GLY A 72 -10.10 -0.34 0.95
N PHE A 73 -10.96 0.63 0.63
CA PHE A 73 -11.62 1.48 1.62
C PHE A 73 -13.16 1.34 1.49
N PRO A 74 -13.75 0.29 2.07
CA PRO A 74 -15.10 -0.18 1.72
C PRO A 74 -16.22 0.78 2.14
N SER A 75 -16.00 1.66 3.13
CA SER A 75 -16.98 2.65 3.54
C SER A 75 -17.10 3.84 2.56
N ALA A 76 -16.14 4.01 1.65
CA ALA A 76 -16.08 5.15 0.74
C ALA A 76 -16.40 4.79 -0.72
N SER A 77 -16.49 3.49 -1.07
CA SER A 77 -16.66 3.06 -2.45
C SER A 77 -17.38 1.72 -2.57
N ASN A 78 -18.43 1.69 -3.41
CA ASN A 78 -19.19 0.47 -3.71
C ASN A 78 -18.34 -0.59 -4.41
N THR A 79 -17.40 -0.19 -5.26
CA THR A 79 -16.50 -1.13 -5.97
C THR A 79 -15.55 -1.82 -4.98
N GLU A 80 -15.00 -1.05 -4.02
CA GLU A 80 -14.15 -1.58 -2.94
C GLU A 80 -14.96 -2.53 -2.04
N PHE A 81 -16.18 -2.13 -1.68
CA PHE A 81 -17.08 -2.97 -0.90
C PHE A 81 -17.38 -4.29 -1.62
N ALA A 82 -17.74 -4.26 -2.91
CA ALA A 82 -18.04 -5.43 -3.71
C ALA A 82 -16.82 -6.36 -3.87
N PHE A 83 -15.63 -5.80 -4.06
CA PHE A 83 -14.38 -6.55 -4.11
C PHE A 83 -14.12 -7.28 -2.78
N ASN A 84 -14.21 -6.58 -1.64
CA ASN A 84 -14.02 -7.18 -0.33
C ASN A 84 -15.02 -8.30 -0.04
N ARG A 85 -16.30 -8.10 -0.40
CA ARG A 85 -17.32 -9.16 -0.28
C ARG A 85 -16.96 -10.39 -1.09
N ARG A 86 -16.50 -10.23 -2.35
CA ARG A 86 -16.06 -11.35 -3.17
C ARG A 86 -14.88 -12.11 -2.57
N LEU A 87 -13.88 -11.41 -2.04
CA LEU A 87 -12.74 -12.07 -1.39
C LEU A 87 -13.20 -13.00 -0.25
N ILE A 88 -14.15 -12.53 0.57
CA ILE A 88 -14.68 -13.26 1.72
C ILE A 88 -15.64 -14.38 1.30
N GLU A 89 -16.65 -14.05 0.50
CA GLU A 89 -17.73 -14.97 0.13
C GLU A 89 -17.23 -16.11 -0.77
N GLU A 90 -16.29 -15.82 -1.67
CA GLU A 90 -15.65 -16.83 -2.53
C GLU A 90 -14.46 -17.53 -1.85
N LYS A 91 -14.17 -17.22 -0.58
CA LYS A 91 -13.07 -17.79 0.22
C LYS A 91 -11.70 -17.71 -0.49
N ARG A 92 -11.39 -16.55 -1.08
CA ARG A 92 -10.16 -16.32 -1.83
C ARG A 92 -8.95 -15.99 -0.95
N ILE A 93 -9.17 -15.62 0.30
CA ILE A 93 -8.12 -15.23 1.23
C ILE A 93 -7.50 -16.52 1.82
N PRO A 94 -6.22 -16.82 1.56
CA PRO A 94 -5.55 -17.96 2.19
C PRO A 94 -5.45 -17.82 3.71
N ASP A 95 -5.34 -18.95 4.42
CA ASP A 95 -5.28 -18.98 5.89
C ASP A 95 -4.10 -18.20 6.49
N ASP A 96 -3.03 -18.00 5.72
CA ASP A 96 -1.82 -17.28 6.14
C ASP A 96 -1.74 -15.82 5.63
N VAL A 97 -2.82 -15.31 5.04
CA VAL A 97 -2.93 -13.93 4.54
C VAL A 97 -3.93 -13.13 5.37
N THR A 98 -3.49 -11.96 5.82
CA THR A 98 -4.33 -10.97 6.51
C THR A 98 -4.68 -9.84 5.54
N ILE A 99 -5.96 -9.57 5.38
CA ILE A 99 -6.44 -8.39 4.64
C ILE A 99 -6.50 -7.17 5.56
N GLN A 100 -6.09 -6.00 5.07
CA GLN A 100 -6.17 -4.69 5.73
C GLN A 100 -7.25 -3.81 5.09
#